data_AF-A0A7V6IT08-F1
#
_entry.id   AF-A0A7V6IT08-F1
#
_cell.length_a   1.000
_cell.length_b   1.000
_cell.length_c   1.000
_cell.angle_alpha   90.00
_cell.angle_beta   90.00
_cell.angle_gamma   90.00
#
_symmetry.space_group_name_H-M   'P 1'
#
loop_
_entity.id
_entity.type
_entity.pdbx_description
1 polymer ?
#
loop_
_entity_poly.entity_id
_entity_poly.type
_entity_poly.pdbx_seq_one_letter_code
_entity_poly.pdbx_strand_id
1 'polypeptide(L)'
;MDKKINSNYLISRINVIIDELTDSKVNLGSVLLKVQVLAHLLNNTKLKEWVYDESNGYKSSTDVPAYRIIPSIVKGNIIHGNAKYTDIQLSIHGIKDNYNVDLNEIRLGNSIGALENMLSKEDDFSIQVPTGL
;
A
#
# COMPACT_ATOMS: atom_id res chain seq x y z
N MET A 1 20.18 8.89 32.37
CA MET A 1 19.01 9.05 33.25
C MET A 1 17.87 8.27 32.59
N ASP A 2 17.93 6.95 32.72
CA ASP A 2 17.02 6.04 32.04
C ASP A 2 15.67 6.09 32.73
N LYS A 3 14.71 6.77 32.09
CA LYS A 3 13.31 6.71 32.46
C LYS A 3 12.89 5.25 32.28
N LYS A 4 12.81 4.48 33.37
CA LYS A 4 12.16 3.17 33.40
C LYS A 4 10.78 3.34 32.77
N ILE A 5 10.64 2.95 31.52
CA ILE A 5 9.36 2.97 30.83
C ILE A 5 8.45 2.02 31.61
N ASN A 6 7.38 2.56 32.20
CA ASN A 6 6.45 1.78 32.99
C ASN A 6 5.73 0.79 32.05
N SER A 7 5.89 -0.51 32.29
CA SER A 7 5.29 -1.56 31.46
C SER A 7 3.77 -1.40 31.34
N ASN A 8 3.08 -0.98 32.40
CA ASN A 8 1.63 -0.73 32.39
C ASN A 8 1.24 0.43 31.45
N TYR A 9 2.13 1.42 31.29
CA TYR A 9 1.92 2.54 30.38
C TYR A 9 2.05 2.12 28.91
N LEU A 10 2.99 1.22 28.58
CA LEU A 10 3.09 0.70 27.22
C LEU A 10 1.91 -0.19 26.86
N ILE A 11 1.47 -1.05 27.80
CA ILE A 11 0.31 -1.91 27.61
C ILE A 11 -0.94 -1.08 27.35
N SER A 12 -1.17 -0.01 28.13
CA SER A 12 -2.33 0.86 27.89
C SER A 12 -2.28 1.56 26.54
N ARG A 13 -1.10 1.97 26.06
CA ARG A 13 -0.91 2.58 24.74
C ARG A 13 -1.17 1.59 23.60
N ILE A 14 -0.77 0.33 23.77
CA ILE A 14 -1.05 -0.74 22.81
C ILE A 14 -2.56 -1.00 22.73
N ASN A 15 -3.25 -1.07 23.87
CA ASN A 15 -4.70 -1.28 23.88
C ASN A 15 -5.45 -0.17 23.14
N VAL A 16 -5.08 1.10 23.36
CA VAL A 16 -5.68 2.24 22.62
C VAL A 16 -5.46 2.10 21.10
N ILE A 17 -4.27 1.66 20.68
CA ILE A 17 -4.00 1.42 19.25
C ILE A 17 -4.86 0.29 18.71
N ILE A 18 -5.00 -0.82 19.46
CA ILE A 18 -5.84 -1.96 19.05
C ILE A 18 -7.29 -1.53 18.91
N ASP A 19 -7.83 -0.81 19.91
CA ASP A 19 -9.21 -0.33 19.89
C ASP A 19 -9.47 0.56 18.66
N GLU A 20 -8.53 1.45 18.35
CA GLU A 20 -8.61 2.33 17.16
C GLU A 20 -8.48 1.58 15.84
N LEU A 21 -7.64 0.55 15.76
CA LEU A 21 -7.53 -0.31 14.57
C LEU A 21 -8.80 -1.13 14.31
N THR A 22 -9.58 -1.40 15.35
CA THR A 22 -10.87 -2.11 15.22
C THR A 22 -12.04 -1.19 14.89
N ASP A 23 -11.88 0.13 15.02
CA ASP A 23 -12.91 1.11 14.66
C ASP A 23 -12.74 1.58 13.21
N SER A 24 -13.65 1.16 12.33
CA SER A 24 -13.65 1.52 10.91
C SER A 24 -13.82 3.02 10.62
N LYS A 25 -14.15 3.84 11.63
CA LYS A 25 -14.27 5.29 11.49
C LYS A 25 -12.94 6.03 11.68
N VAL A 26 -11.94 5.36 12.26
CA VAL A 26 -10.64 5.97 12.55
C VAL A 26 -9.76 5.90 11.31
N ASN A 27 -9.17 7.05 10.95
CA ASN A 27 -8.21 7.12 9.87
C ASN A 27 -6.92 6.37 10.25
N LEU A 28 -6.49 5.44 9.39
CA LEU A 28 -5.32 4.59 9.62
C LEU A 28 -4.02 5.39 9.68
N GLY A 29 -3.92 6.48 8.93
CA GLY A 29 -2.81 7.43 9.04
C GLY A 29 -2.64 7.99 10.45
N SER A 30 -3.75 8.34 11.13
CA SER A 30 -3.72 8.83 12.51
C SER A 30 -3.25 7.78 13.52
N VAL A 31 -3.61 6.51 13.29
CA VAL A 31 -3.18 5.38 14.13
C VAL A 31 -1.69 5.11 13.93
N LEU A 32 -1.20 5.13 12.69
CA LEU A 32 0.21 4.90 12.38
C LEU A 32 1.15 5.91 13.03
N LEU A 33 0.73 7.17 13.20
CA LEU A 33 1.48 8.15 14.01
C LEU A 33 1.68 7.68 15.46
N LYS A 34 0.65 7.06 16.07
CA LYS A 34 0.76 6.49 17.42
C LYS A 34 1.67 5.27 17.45
N VAL A 35 1.60 4.43 16.42
CA VAL A 35 2.52 3.29 16.24
C VAL A 35 3.96 3.78 16.09
N GLN A 36 4.21 4.88 15.38
CA GLN A 36 5.54 5.47 15.24
C GLN A 36 6.12 5.91 16.59
N VAL A 37 5.30 6.56 17.43
CA VAL A 37 5.69 6.92 18.79
C VAL A 37 5.97 5.66 19.62
N LEU A 38 5.14 4.63 19.50
CA LEU A 38 5.35 3.35 20.19
C LEU A 38 6.66 2.67 19.74
N ALA A 39 6.95 2.66 18.45
CA ALA A 39 8.18 2.09 17.88
C ALA A 39 9.43 2.77 18.44
N HIS A 40 9.38 4.10 18.59
CA HIS A 40 10.45 4.87 19.23
C HIS A 40 10.60 4.52 20.71
N LEU A 41 9.50 4.34 21.46
CA LEU A 41 9.55 3.96 22.87
C LEU A 41 10.10 2.54 23.08
N LEU A 42 9.79 1.61 22.17
CA LEU A 42 10.28 0.24 22.21
C LEU A 42 11.71 0.08 21.69
N ASN A 43 12.31 1.15 21.15
CA ASN A 43 13.60 1.13 20.46
C ASN A 43 13.67 0.03 19.38
N ASN A 44 12.55 -0.22 18.70
CA ASN A 44 12.45 -1.26 17.67
C ASN A 44 12.66 -0.64 16.28
N THR A 45 13.84 -0.85 15.72
CA THR A 45 14.23 -0.30 14.41
C THR A 45 13.35 -0.82 13.28
N LYS A 46 13.04 -2.13 13.26
CA LYS A 46 12.20 -2.74 12.23
C LYS A 46 10.80 -2.15 12.19
N LEU A 47 10.18 -1.94 13.35
CA LEU A 47 8.85 -1.33 13.42
C LEU A 47 8.91 0.14 13.00
N LYS A 48 9.97 0.85 13.38
CA LYS A 48 10.17 2.25 13.01
C LYS A 48 10.30 2.45 11.49
N GLU A 49 11.08 1.60 10.84
CA GLU A 49 11.23 1.60 9.37
C GLU A 49 9.90 1.26 8.69
N TRP A 50 9.24 0.18 9.13
CA TRP A 50 7.96 -0.23 8.56
C TRP A 50 6.89 0.87 8.66
N VAL A 51 6.72 1.52 9.82
CA VAL A 51 5.74 2.61 9.98
C VAL A 51 6.10 3.80 9.09
N TYR A 52 7.40 4.10 8.95
CA TYR A 52 7.87 5.18 8.10
C TYR A 52 7.51 4.93 6.64
N ASP A 53 7.78 3.74 6.13
CA ASP A 53 7.48 3.36 4.74
C ASP A 53 5.96 3.27 4.50
N GLU A 54 5.19 2.72 5.44
CA GLU A 54 3.72 2.65 5.34
C GLU A 54 3.08 4.06 5.30
N SER A 55 3.64 4.99 6.07
CA SER A 55 3.14 6.37 6.17
C SER A 55 3.57 7.27 5.02
N ASN A 56 4.79 7.10 4.49
CA ASN A 56 5.35 7.96 3.44
C ASN A 56 5.28 7.34 2.04
N GLY A 57 4.99 6.04 1.95
CA GLY A 57 5.09 5.26 0.72
C GLY A 57 6.47 4.62 0.56
N TYR A 58 6.49 3.53 -0.20
CA TYR A 58 7.67 2.73 -0.50
C TYR A 58 8.45 3.34 -1.66
N LYS A 59 9.78 3.44 -1.50
CA LYS A 59 10.67 4.03 -2.52
C LYS A 59 10.82 3.15 -3.76
N SER A 60 10.75 1.84 -3.58
CA SER A 60 10.86 0.85 -4.66
C SER A 60 9.64 -0.06 -4.66
N SER A 61 9.18 -0.44 -5.84
CA SER A 61 8.18 -1.49 -6.02
C SER A 61 8.70 -2.87 -5.59
N THR A 62 10.00 -3.06 -5.36
CA THR A 62 10.57 -4.30 -4.81
C THR A 62 10.46 -4.42 -3.30
N ASP A 63 10.27 -3.30 -2.61
CA ASP A 63 10.40 -3.24 -1.15
C ASP A 63 9.04 -3.23 -0.45
N VAL A 64 7.96 -3.48 -1.21
CA VAL A 64 6.60 -3.54 -0.67
C VAL A 64 6.36 -4.89 0.03
N PRO A 65 5.66 -4.89 1.18
CA PRO A 65 5.23 -6.13 1.82
C PRO A 65 4.29 -6.97 0.95
N ALA A 66 4.26 -8.28 1.16
CA ALA A 66 3.44 -9.20 0.37
C ALA A 66 1.94 -8.84 0.35
N TYR A 67 1.41 -8.27 1.45
CA TYR A 67 0.02 -7.83 1.53
C TYR A 67 -0.29 -6.59 0.66
N ARG A 68 0.73 -5.90 0.15
CA ARG A 68 0.63 -4.76 -0.78
C ARG A 68 0.73 -5.18 -2.25
N ILE A 69 0.81 -6.47 -2.52
CA ILE A 69 0.85 -7.05 -3.86
C ILE A 69 -0.53 -7.65 -4.14
N ILE A 70 -1.23 -7.11 -5.13
CA ILE A 70 -2.58 -7.56 -5.52
C ILE A 70 -2.56 -8.10 -6.95
N PRO A 71 -3.36 -9.12 -7.28
CA PRO A 71 -3.48 -9.61 -8.64
C PRO A 71 -4.15 -8.56 -9.54
N SER A 72 -3.69 -8.45 -10.79
CA SER A 72 -4.26 -7.54 -11.79
C SER A 72 -4.74 -8.26 -13.03
N ILE A 73 -5.78 -7.69 -13.64
CA ILE A 73 -6.35 -8.15 -14.90
C ILE A 73 -6.13 -7.05 -15.94
N VAL A 74 -5.47 -7.38 -17.03
CA VAL A 74 -5.29 -6.44 -18.14
C VAL A 74 -6.51 -6.48 -19.04
N LYS A 75 -7.16 -5.34 -19.17
CA LYS A 75 -8.26 -5.13 -20.10
C LYS A 75 -7.88 -4.07 -21.12
N GLY A 76 -8.46 -4.18 -22.31
CA GLY A 76 -8.22 -3.21 -23.37
C GLY A 76 -9.37 -3.14 -24.37
N ASN A 77 -9.30 -2.09 -25.19
CA ASN A 77 -10.20 -1.87 -26.32
C ASN A 77 -9.44 -2.16 -27.61
N ILE A 78 -9.93 -3.05 -28.46
CA ILE A 78 -9.32 -3.42 -29.73
C ILE A 78 -10.22 -2.99 -30.88
N ILE A 79 -9.62 -2.34 -31.88
CA ILE A 79 -10.28 -2.04 -33.16
C ILE A 79 -9.65 -2.95 -34.22
N HIS A 80 -10.47 -3.78 -34.87
CA HIS A 80 -10.04 -4.66 -35.95
C HIS A 80 -10.91 -4.41 -37.19
N GLY A 81 -10.40 -3.59 -38.11
CA GLY A 81 -11.15 -3.10 -39.27
C GLY A 81 -12.40 -2.32 -38.83
N ASN A 82 -13.58 -2.80 -39.22
CA ASN A 82 -14.86 -2.20 -38.84
C ASN A 82 -15.43 -2.74 -37.51
N ALA A 83 -14.77 -3.73 -36.89
CA ALA A 83 -15.20 -4.31 -35.61
C ALA A 83 -14.49 -3.61 -34.44
N LYS A 84 -15.25 -3.28 -33.39
CA LYS A 84 -14.74 -2.71 -32.14
C LYS A 84 -15.08 -3.65 -30.98
N TYR A 85 -14.06 -4.07 -30.25
CA TYR A 85 -14.18 -4.85 -29.03
C TYR A 85 -13.77 -3.95 -27.86
N THR A 86 -14.63 -3.85 -26.84
CA THR A 86 -14.40 -3.01 -25.67
C THR A 86 -14.40 -3.83 -24.38
N ASP A 87 -13.60 -3.41 -23.41
CA ASP A 87 -13.48 -4.03 -22.09
C ASP A 87 -13.13 -5.55 -22.14
N ILE A 88 -12.35 -5.96 -23.15
CA ILE A 88 -11.95 -7.36 -23.28
C ILE A 88 -10.66 -7.62 -22.49
N GLN A 89 -10.62 -8.76 -21.80
CA GLN A 89 -9.41 -9.22 -21.15
C GLN A 89 -8.36 -9.59 -22.20
N LEU A 90 -7.18 -8.99 -22.10
CA LEU A 90 -6.07 -9.26 -22.99
C LEU A 90 -5.21 -10.39 -22.43
N SER A 91 -4.74 -11.27 -23.31
CA SER A 91 -3.70 -12.21 -22.94
C SER A 91 -2.38 -11.45 -22.78
N ILE A 92 -1.79 -11.54 -21.59
CA ILE A 92 -0.47 -10.98 -21.26
C ILE A 92 0.66 -12.02 -21.35
N HIS A 93 0.36 -13.17 -21.95
CA HIS A 93 1.34 -14.23 -22.17
C HIS A 93 2.53 -13.69 -22.98
N GLY A 94 3.75 -13.89 -22.48
CA GLY A 94 4.99 -13.42 -23.12
C GLY A 94 5.28 -11.92 -22.98
N ILE A 95 4.42 -11.10 -22.35
CA ILE A 95 4.73 -9.67 -22.16
C ILE A 95 5.92 -9.47 -21.23
N LYS A 96 6.00 -10.25 -20.15
CA LYS A 96 7.12 -10.19 -19.21
C LYS A 96 8.45 -10.47 -19.89
N ASP A 97 8.50 -11.48 -20.74
CA ASP A 97 9.72 -11.89 -21.44
C ASP A 97 10.17 -10.85 -22.48
N ASN A 98 9.22 -10.18 -23.14
CA ASN A 98 9.50 -9.21 -24.20
C ASN A 98 9.78 -7.79 -23.68
N TYR A 99 9.13 -7.37 -22.58
CA TYR A 99 9.13 -5.99 -22.11
C TYR A 99 9.64 -5.80 -20.69
N ASN A 100 10.00 -6.88 -19.98
CA ASN A 100 10.43 -6.86 -18.57
C ASN A 100 9.43 -6.14 -17.63
N VAL A 101 8.14 -6.20 -17.98
CA VAL A 101 7.04 -5.64 -17.18
C VAL A 101 6.14 -6.78 -16.73
N ASP A 102 5.89 -6.87 -15.42
CA ASP A 102 4.90 -7.80 -14.87
C ASP A 102 3.54 -7.10 -14.79
N LEU A 103 2.56 -7.62 -15.52
CA LEU A 103 1.19 -7.12 -15.54
C LEU A 103 0.21 -8.03 -14.80
N ASN A 104 0.71 -9.12 -14.18
CA ASN A 104 -0.11 -10.03 -13.38
C ASN A 104 -0.34 -9.51 -11.96
N GLU A 105 0.51 -8.61 -11.49
CA GLU A 105 0.49 -8.07 -10.14
C GLU A 105 0.69 -6.55 -10.13
N ILE A 106 -0.09 -5.87 -9.29
CA ILE A 106 0.10 -4.46 -8.97
C ILE A 106 0.71 -4.38 -7.58
N ARG A 107 1.77 -3.58 -7.46
CA ARG A 107 2.49 -3.32 -6.22
C ARG A 107 2.15 -1.94 -5.69
N LEU A 108 1.46 -1.90 -4.54
CA LEU A 108 0.94 -0.66 -3.95
C LEU A 108 2.01 0.07 -3.12
N GLY A 109 2.87 0.83 -3.79
CA GLY A 109 3.93 1.63 -3.16
C GLY A 109 3.46 2.94 -2.52
N ASN A 110 2.21 3.36 -2.71
CA ASN A 110 1.70 4.65 -2.22
C ASN A 110 1.65 4.70 -0.68
N SER A 111 1.72 5.90 -0.10
CA SER A 111 1.46 6.07 1.33
C SER A 111 0.04 5.65 1.68
N ILE A 112 -0.18 5.22 2.92
CA ILE A 112 -1.51 4.85 3.39
C ILE A 112 -2.52 6.01 3.27
N GLY A 113 -2.09 7.25 3.55
CA GLY A 113 -2.94 8.42 3.39
C GLY A 113 -3.33 8.69 1.94
N ALA A 114 -2.46 8.34 0.98
CA ALA A 114 -2.82 8.38 -0.44
C ALA A 114 -3.86 7.31 -0.77
N LEU A 115 -3.72 6.08 -0.24
CA LEU A 115 -4.71 5.01 -0.44
C LEU A 115 -6.07 5.34 0.19
N GLU A 116 -6.10 5.94 1.37
CA GLU A 116 -7.34 6.40 2.01
C GLU A 116 -8.02 7.52 1.22
N ASN A 117 -7.22 8.44 0.65
CA ASN A 117 -7.73 9.46 -0.25
C ASN A 117 -8.30 8.85 -1.53
N MET A 118 -7.66 7.80 -2.07
CA MET A 118 -8.17 7.05 -3.23
C MET A 118 -9.54 6.41 -2.92
N LEU A 119 -9.70 5.79 -1.74
CA LEU A 119 -10.97 5.21 -1.31
C LEU A 119 -12.08 6.26 -1.11
N SER A 120 -11.73 7.49 -0.77
CA SER A 120 -12.69 8.56 -0.49
C SER A 120 -13.24 9.23 -1.75
N LYS A 121 -12.61 9.01 -2.91
CA LYS A 121 -13.05 9.55 -4.20
C LYS A 121 -13.73 8.42 -4.98
N GLU A 122 -14.95 8.67 -5.47
CA GLU A 122 -15.67 7.73 -6.35
C GLU A 122 -15.12 7.71 -7.79
N ASP A 123 -14.11 8.54 -8.11
CA ASP A 123 -13.52 8.61 -9.44
C ASP A 123 -12.55 7.44 -9.72
N ASP A 124 -12.53 7.00 -10.98
CA ASP A 124 -11.56 6.01 -11.47
C ASP A 124 -10.13 6.52 -11.28
N PHE A 125 -9.38 5.86 -10.40
CA PHE A 125 -7.98 6.16 -10.14
C PHE A 125 -7.07 5.42 -11.12
N SER A 126 -6.11 6.14 -11.70
CA SER A 126 -5.08 5.55 -12.57
C SER A 126 -3.73 5.53 -11.88
N ILE A 127 -3.18 4.34 -11.66
CA ILE A 127 -1.77 4.17 -11.30
C ILE A 127 -0.97 4.23 -12.59
N GLN A 128 -0.08 5.22 -12.70
CA GLN A 128 0.88 5.28 -13.80
C GLN A 128 1.85 4.11 -13.65
N VAL A 129 1.72 3.12 -14.52
CA VAL A 129 2.69 2.04 -14.63
C VAL A 129 3.82 2.56 -15.53
N PRO A 130 5.06 2.72 -15.02
CA PRO A 130 6.16 3.16 -15.85
C PRO A 130 6.43 2.09 -16.91
N THR A 131 5.95 2.35 -18.12
CA THR A 131 6.39 1.64 -19.32
C THR A 131 7.77 2.19 -19.63
N GLY A 132 8.81 1.39 -19.45
CA GLY A 132 10.20 1.76 -19.76
C GLY A 132 10.49 1.94 -21.25
N LEU A 133 9.61 2.64 -21.96
CA LEU A 133 9.72 3.06 -23.35
C LEU A 133 10.10 4.55 -23.43
#